data_AF-A0AAD5JUI2-F1
#
_entry.id   AF-A0AAD5JUI2-F1
#
_cell.length_a   1.000
_cell.length_b   1.000
_cell.length_c   1.000
_cell.angle_alpha   90.00
_cell.angle_beta   90.00
_cell.angle_gamma   90.00
#
_symmetry.space_group_name_H-M   'P 1'
#
loop_
_entity.id
_entity.type
_entity.pdbx_description
1 polymer ?
#
loop_
_entity_poly.entity_id
_entity_poly.type
_entity_poly.pdbx_seq_one_letter_code
_entity_poly.pdbx_strand_id
1 'polypeptide(L)'
;MPDDVLSHIISRLEAKDAFKTCVLSTRWKNVWTLIYNLCFRDGYGGNSGTMFVNFVEFVLHRCQSNNIQNFHLRTGYELQESDADRLTDLICFAVDARNVSSLTLKFNVEGENPMIRLPQSILTCKSLVKLSLGIWDFVLDIQDCAVCFPCLKFLSIYIYRPNSNSLQKLFRSCPTLEELKIKGWHDIGGNVLTFDITKPTLKKLKIDLSATVCSVLGETPFLNKVILDGKVDRRLLHGESLTKPVSEFFRAINSTRFLRLDIKIMSVLSRDLYGNLPSFPNLIYLHLGIGVFIGYALMVQFLNNSPNLEVLVLDKEDADSYRWDDIVLFEFELECVPSCMLLHLKEIYIFIGEDKNLQDLEVIKRLLGNSIVLERFSVNFYLSFGEHLQGLQDAILSYPMVSPICKIDFSDDRCWNTLWSKFYKYR
;
A
#
# COMPACT_ATOMS: atom_id res chain seq x y z
N MET A 1 14.07 17.88 -35.06
CA MET A 1 13.14 17.13 -34.21
C MET A 1 11.77 17.82 -34.22
N PRO A 2 10.67 17.11 -34.49
CA PRO A 2 9.29 17.64 -34.52
C PRO A 2 8.73 18.10 -33.15
N ASP A 3 7.67 18.92 -33.15
CA ASP A 3 7.08 19.50 -31.93
C ASP A 3 6.36 18.47 -31.05
N ASP A 4 5.73 17.46 -31.64
CA ASP A 4 5.14 16.31 -30.96
C ASP A 4 6.18 15.47 -30.21
N VAL A 5 7.36 15.30 -30.80
CA VAL A 5 8.47 14.61 -30.12
C VAL A 5 9.01 15.48 -28.99
N LEU A 6 9.13 16.79 -29.18
CA LEU A 6 9.56 17.71 -28.12
C LEU A 6 8.55 17.71 -26.96
N SER A 7 7.25 17.82 -27.26
CA SER A 7 6.18 17.82 -26.25
C SER A 7 6.13 16.49 -25.48
N HIS A 8 6.40 15.36 -26.15
CA HIS A 8 6.55 14.05 -25.51
C HIS A 8 7.72 13.99 -24.53
N ILE A 9 8.86 14.61 -24.87
CA ILE A 9 10.02 14.69 -23.96
C ILE A 9 9.68 15.54 -22.75
N ILE A 10 9.16 16.76 -22.94
CA ILE A 10 8.89 17.66 -21.80
C ILE A 10 7.66 17.25 -20.98
N SER A 11 6.74 16.44 -21.53
CA SER A 11 5.65 15.83 -20.76
C SER A 11 6.15 14.78 -19.75
N ARG A 12 7.44 14.47 -19.71
CA ARG A 12 8.05 13.68 -18.63
C ARG A 12 8.50 14.54 -17.45
N LEU A 13 8.55 15.85 -17.63
CA LEU A 13 8.92 16.81 -16.60
C LEU A 13 7.69 17.24 -15.78
N GLU A 14 7.93 17.84 -14.62
CA GLU A 14 6.89 18.56 -13.90
C GLU A 14 6.48 19.82 -14.67
N ALA A 15 5.23 20.27 -14.50
CA ALA A 15 4.69 21.42 -15.23
C ALA A 15 5.54 22.68 -15.05
N LYS A 16 6.14 22.87 -13.87
CA LYS A 16 7.07 23.97 -13.56
C LYS A 16 8.32 23.91 -14.42
N ASP A 17 8.91 22.73 -14.60
CA ASP A 17 10.14 22.57 -15.38
C ASP A 17 9.86 22.56 -16.88
N ALA A 18 8.75 21.98 -17.30
CA ALA A 18 8.26 22.11 -18.68
C ALA A 18 8.05 23.58 -19.04
N PHE A 19 7.41 24.37 -18.16
CA PHE A 19 7.22 25.80 -18.37
C PHE A 19 8.56 26.56 -18.47
N LYS A 20 9.56 26.25 -17.62
CA LYS A 20 10.89 26.89 -17.68
C LYS A 20 11.56 26.73 -19.05
N THR A 21 11.25 25.68 -19.81
CA THR A 21 11.80 25.51 -21.17
C THR A 21 11.44 26.66 -22.12
N CYS A 22 10.40 27.45 -21.82
CA CYS A 22 9.99 28.59 -22.64
C CYS A 22 11.09 29.67 -22.80
N VAL A 23 12.09 29.71 -21.91
CA VAL A 23 13.21 30.65 -22.00
C VAL A 23 14.31 30.18 -22.97
N LEU A 24 14.31 28.90 -23.35
CA LEU A 24 15.36 28.30 -24.20
C LEU A 24 15.28 28.78 -25.65
N SER A 25 14.06 28.98 -26.18
CA SER A 25 13.85 29.61 -27.49
C SER A 25 12.37 29.97 -27.71
N THR A 26 12.09 30.77 -28.75
CA THR A 26 10.72 31.09 -29.18
C THR A 26 9.89 29.86 -29.52
N ARG A 27 10.53 28.81 -30.05
CA ARG A 27 9.86 27.54 -30.33
C ARG A 27 9.39 26.87 -29.05
N TRP A 28 10.25 26.81 -28.02
CA TRP A 28 9.89 26.20 -26.75
C TRP A 28 8.76 26.93 -26.03
N LYS A 29 8.58 28.25 -26.24
CA LYS A 29 7.42 29.02 -25.75
C LYS A 29 6.07 28.46 -26.20
N ASN A 30 6.03 27.79 -27.35
CA ASN A 30 4.83 27.15 -27.88
C ASN A 30 4.78 25.65 -27.56
N VAL A 31 5.93 24.96 -27.56
CA VAL A 31 5.94 23.51 -27.33
C VAL A 31 5.46 23.14 -25.92
N TRP A 32 5.78 23.93 -24.89
CA TRP A 32 5.35 23.62 -23.52
C TRP A 32 3.83 23.67 -23.32
N THR A 33 3.07 24.40 -24.16
CA THR A 33 1.61 24.44 -24.04
C THR A 33 0.94 23.14 -24.51
N LEU A 34 1.69 22.27 -25.18
CA LEU A 34 1.23 20.99 -25.75
C LEU A 34 1.44 19.79 -24.79
N ILE A 35 1.89 20.03 -23.57
CA ILE A 35 2.11 18.96 -22.60
C ILE A 35 0.80 18.24 -22.23
N TYR A 36 0.86 16.93 -22.08
CA TYR A 36 -0.30 16.09 -21.73
C TYR A 36 -0.21 15.50 -20.31
N ASN A 37 0.92 15.71 -19.63
CA ASN A 37 1.13 15.30 -18.25
C ASN A 37 1.34 16.55 -17.40
N LEU A 38 0.30 16.91 -16.66
CA LEU A 38 0.30 18.06 -15.79
C LEU A 38 0.58 17.61 -14.37
N CYS A 39 1.86 17.61 -14.01
CA CYS A 39 2.30 17.31 -12.66
C CYS A 39 2.71 18.60 -11.95
N PHE A 40 1.89 19.02 -10.99
CA PHE A 40 2.10 20.14 -10.11
C PHE A 40 2.44 19.61 -8.72
N ARG A 41 3.69 19.77 -8.32
CA ARG A 41 4.14 19.47 -6.97
C ARG A 41 4.76 20.72 -6.42
N ASP A 42 4.34 21.08 -5.22
CA ASP A 42 5.08 22.08 -4.46
C ASP A 42 6.04 21.42 -3.46
N GLY A 43 7.18 22.06 -3.28
CA GLY A 43 8.19 21.66 -2.31
C GLY A 43 7.88 22.24 -0.94
N TYR A 44 8.41 21.63 0.12
CA TYR A 44 8.38 22.23 1.45
C TYR A 44 9.34 23.43 1.47
N GLY A 45 8.78 24.65 1.46
CA GLY A 45 9.54 25.88 1.72
C GLY A 45 9.36 26.97 0.66
N GLY A 46 8.68 28.05 1.05
CA GLY A 46 8.87 29.37 0.43
C GLY A 46 7.62 30.21 0.12
N ASN A 47 6.51 29.62 -0.35
CA ASN A 47 5.36 30.39 -0.86
C ASN A 47 4.01 29.90 -0.31
N SER A 48 3.02 30.80 -0.20
CA SER A 48 1.66 30.48 0.25
C SER A 48 0.89 29.59 -0.75
N GLY A 49 -0.09 28.81 -0.27
CA GLY A 49 -0.92 27.94 -1.09
C GLY A 49 -1.64 28.65 -2.25
N THR A 50 -2.03 29.92 -2.07
CA THR A 50 -2.64 30.74 -3.12
C THR A 50 -1.70 30.98 -4.32
N MET A 51 -0.39 31.15 -4.10
CA MET A 51 0.58 31.30 -5.22
C MET A 51 0.69 30.02 -6.04
N PHE A 52 0.59 28.86 -5.39
CA PHE A 52 0.53 27.58 -6.08
C PHE A 52 -0.71 27.49 -6.96
N VAL A 53 -1.89 27.82 -6.44
CA VAL A 53 -3.14 27.82 -7.21
C VAL A 53 -3.05 28.80 -8.41
N ASN A 54 -2.52 30.01 -8.19
CA ASN A 54 -2.29 30.98 -9.28
C ASN A 54 -1.41 30.42 -10.40
N PHE A 55 -0.34 29.69 -10.04
CA PHE A 55 0.53 29.07 -11.02
C PHE A 55 -0.17 27.95 -11.80
N VAL A 56 -0.96 27.13 -11.10
CA VAL A 56 -1.74 26.06 -11.74
C VAL A 56 -2.72 26.65 -12.74
N GLU A 57 -3.52 27.65 -12.34
CA GLU A 57 -4.43 28.38 -13.22
C GLU A 57 -3.70 28.97 -14.44
N PHE A 58 -2.57 29.63 -14.21
CA PHE A 58 -1.74 30.21 -15.28
C PHE A 58 -1.34 29.17 -16.34
N VAL A 59 -0.95 27.96 -15.90
CA VAL A 59 -0.58 26.85 -16.78
C VAL A 59 -1.82 26.30 -17.50
N LEU A 60 -2.93 26.09 -16.80
CA LEU A 60 -4.15 25.53 -17.41
C LEU A 60 -4.74 26.46 -18.47
N HIS A 61 -4.77 27.77 -18.24
CA HIS A 61 -5.23 28.75 -19.22
C HIS A 61 -4.41 28.77 -20.51
N ARG A 62 -3.16 28.33 -20.46
CA ARG A 62 -2.26 28.27 -21.63
C ARG A 62 -2.16 26.89 -22.22
N CYS A 63 -2.62 25.86 -21.52
CA CYS A 63 -2.59 24.49 -22.00
C CYS A 63 -3.49 24.35 -23.22
N GLN A 64 -2.91 23.90 -24.33
CA GLN A 64 -3.60 23.67 -25.60
C GLN A 64 -3.90 22.19 -25.84
N SER A 65 -3.32 21.28 -25.06
CA SER A 65 -3.56 19.85 -25.20
C SER A 65 -5.00 19.50 -24.84
N ASN A 66 -5.75 18.90 -25.77
CA ASN A 66 -7.13 18.47 -25.54
C ASN A 66 -7.25 17.14 -24.80
N ASN A 67 -6.13 16.43 -24.62
CA ASN A 67 -6.08 15.12 -23.96
C ASN A 67 -4.99 15.13 -22.89
N ILE A 68 -5.39 15.46 -21.66
CA ILE A 68 -4.50 15.38 -20.50
C ILE A 68 -4.52 13.94 -20.02
N GLN A 69 -3.41 13.22 -20.11
CA GLN A 69 -3.34 11.86 -19.59
C GLN A 69 -3.31 11.86 -18.07
N ASN A 70 -2.48 12.72 -17.49
CA ASN A 70 -2.25 12.77 -16.06
C ASN A 70 -2.44 14.20 -15.56
N PHE A 71 -3.33 14.37 -14.58
CA PHE A 71 -3.47 15.58 -13.80
C PHE A 71 -3.11 15.25 -12.36
N HIS A 72 -1.97 15.75 -11.90
CA HIS A 72 -1.45 15.49 -10.56
C HIS A 72 -1.25 16.82 -9.84
N LEU A 73 -2.03 17.03 -8.80
CA LEU A 73 -1.95 18.19 -7.95
C LEU A 73 -1.52 17.74 -6.55
N ARG A 74 -0.35 18.22 -6.11
CA ARG A 74 0.16 17.98 -4.77
C ARG A 74 0.65 19.28 -4.15
N THR A 75 0.10 19.63 -3.00
CA THR A 75 0.56 20.76 -2.19
C THR A 75 0.68 20.35 -0.72
N GLY A 76 1.66 20.91 -0.04
CA GLY A 76 1.87 20.80 1.40
C GLY A 76 1.49 22.08 2.16
N TYR A 77 0.83 23.03 1.49
CA TYR A 77 0.42 24.30 2.07
C TYR A 77 -1.05 24.32 2.42
N GLU A 78 -1.36 24.91 3.57
CA GLU A 78 -2.73 25.27 3.95
C GLU A 78 -3.33 26.17 2.87
N LEU A 79 -4.53 25.81 2.40
CA LEU A 79 -5.26 26.64 1.45
C LEU A 79 -6.41 27.32 2.18
N GLN A 80 -6.77 28.49 1.71
CA GLN A 80 -7.88 29.25 2.25
C GLN A 80 -9.21 28.72 1.70
N GLU A 81 -10.33 29.04 2.33
CA GLU A 81 -11.66 28.68 1.81
C GLU A 81 -11.87 29.17 0.37
N SER A 82 -11.36 30.36 0.05
CA SER A 82 -11.42 30.93 -1.30
C SER A 82 -10.66 30.13 -2.37
N ASP A 83 -9.70 29.30 -1.97
CA ASP A 83 -8.98 28.42 -2.89
C ASP A 83 -9.77 27.14 -3.20
N ALA A 84 -10.76 26.77 -2.40
CA ALA A 84 -11.55 25.54 -2.59
C ALA A 84 -12.40 25.58 -3.86
N ASP A 85 -13.08 26.70 -4.12
CA ASP A 85 -13.87 26.90 -5.34
C ASP A 85 -12.97 26.92 -6.57
N ARG A 86 -11.82 27.61 -6.47
CA ARG A 86 -10.82 27.66 -7.55
C ARG A 86 -10.28 26.27 -7.89
N LEU A 87 -9.99 25.45 -6.88
CA LEU A 87 -9.57 24.06 -7.07
C LEU A 87 -10.66 23.22 -7.70
N THR A 88 -11.92 23.44 -7.33
CA THR A 88 -13.07 22.79 -7.96
C THR A 88 -13.12 23.13 -9.45
N ASP A 89 -12.97 24.40 -9.82
CA ASP A 89 -12.92 24.84 -11.22
C ASP A 89 -11.74 24.23 -12.00
N LEU A 90 -10.56 24.13 -11.36
CA LEU A 90 -9.39 23.46 -11.95
C LEU A 90 -9.66 21.97 -12.21
N ILE A 91 -10.40 21.30 -11.32
CA ILE A 91 -10.80 19.91 -11.49
C ILE A 91 -11.84 19.79 -12.61
N CYS A 92 -12.83 20.68 -12.67
CA CYS A 92 -13.79 20.76 -13.78
C CYS A 92 -13.06 20.90 -15.12
N PHE A 93 -12.08 21.81 -15.21
CA PHE A 93 -11.29 21.96 -16.44
C PHE A 93 -10.60 20.66 -16.86
N ALA A 94 -9.98 19.94 -15.91
CA ALA A 94 -9.31 18.67 -16.21
C ALA A 94 -10.28 17.56 -16.65
N VAL A 95 -11.43 17.46 -15.97
CA VAL A 95 -12.41 16.39 -16.19
C VAL A 95 -13.29 16.65 -17.41
N ASP A 96 -13.79 17.87 -17.55
CA ASP A 96 -14.82 18.24 -18.54
C ASP A 96 -14.22 18.60 -19.89
N ALA A 97 -13.12 19.36 -19.88
CA ALA A 97 -12.57 19.95 -21.10
C ALA A 97 -11.40 19.15 -21.69
N ARG A 98 -10.81 18.20 -20.93
CA ARG A 98 -9.47 17.66 -21.25
C ARG A 98 -9.34 16.14 -21.18
N ASN A 99 -10.45 15.40 -21.05
CA ASN A 99 -10.49 13.94 -21.07
C ASN A 99 -9.44 13.29 -20.15
N VAL A 100 -9.35 13.76 -18.90
CA VAL A 100 -8.33 13.26 -17.96
C VAL A 100 -8.43 11.75 -17.75
N SER A 101 -7.29 11.04 -17.85
CA SER A 101 -7.25 9.59 -17.63
C SER A 101 -6.82 9.19 -16.23
N SER A 102 -5.98 10.01 -15.60
CA SER A 102 -5.48 9.81 -14.25
C SER A 102 -5.54 11.12 -13.48
N LEU A 103 -6.43 11.20 -12.49
CA LEU A 103 -6.55 12.32 -11.58
C LEU A 103 -5.93 11.97 -10.23
N THR A 104 -4.99 12.78 -9.76
CA THR A 104 -4.40 12.65 -8.43
C THR A 104 -4.43 13.98 -7.71
N LEU A 105 -5.11 14.03 -6.57
CA LEU A 105 -5.25 15.20 -5.72
C LEU A 105 -4.69 14.84 -4.35
N LYS A 106 -3.55 15.42 -3.96
CA LYS A 106 -2.84 15.11 -2.71
C LYS A 106 -2.45 16.37 -1.97
N PHE A 107 -3.32 16.80 -1.09
CA PHE A 107 -3.10 17.93 -0.22
C PHE A 107 -2.68 17.38 1.15
N ASN A 108 -1.48 17.71 1.59
CA ASN A 108 -0.82 17.12 2.76
C ASN A 108 -0.59 18.19 3.83
N VAL A 109 -1.66 18.71 4.41
CA VAL A 109 -1.62 19.73 5.47
C VAL A 109 -2.37 19.19 6.67
N GLU A 110 -1.71 19.17 7.82
CA GLU A 110 -2.33 18.87 9.10
C GLU A 110 -3.06 20.15 9.58
N GLY A 111 -4.39 20.07 9.79
CA GLY A 111 -5.20 21.23 10.19
C GLY A 111 -6.66 21.15 9.71
N GLU A 112 -7.45 22.16 10.06
CA GLU A 112 -8.83 22.34 9.55
C GLU A 112 -8.77 22.80 8.08
N ASN A 113 -8.85 21.85 7.16
CA ASN A 113 -8.85 22.15 5.73
C ASN A 113 -10.29 22.39 5.22
N PRO A 114 -10.49 23.29 4.24
CA PRO A 114 -11.79 23.45 3.62
C PRO A 114 -12.21 22.16 2.89
N MET A 115 -13.49 21.83 2.96
CA MET A 115 -14.06 20.73 2.19
C MET A 115 -14.04 21.05 0.70
N ILE A 116 -13.38 20.20 -0.10
CA ILE A 116 -13.43 20.32 -1.56
C ILE A 116 -14.58 19.46 -2.08
N ARG A 117 -15.56 20.09 -2.70
CA ARG A 117 -16.63 19.40 -3.44
C ARG A 117 -16.12 18.98 -4.81
N LEU A 118 -16.04 17.67 -5.05
CA LEU A 118 -15.65 17.18 -6.37
C LEU A 118 -16.82 17.33 -7.35
N PRO A 119 -16.56 17.76 -8.60
CA PRO A 119 -17.62 17.99 -9.58
C PRO A 119 -18.31 16.69 -9.99
N GLN A 120 -19.62 16.75 -10.25
CA GLN A 120 -20.44 15.59 -10.64
C GLN A 120 -19.96 14.92 -11.94
N SER A 121 -19.31 15.67 -12.82
CA SER A 121 -18.73 15.14 -14.04
C SER A 121 -17.65 14.09 -13.79
N ILE A 122 -16.96 14.11 -12.65
CA ILE A 122 -15.99 13.07 -12.29
C ILE A 122 -16.65 11.69 -12.21
N LEU A 123 -17.91 11.65 -11.76
CA LEU A 123 -18.69 10.43 -11.60
C LEU A 123 -19.10 9.83 -12.95
N THR A 124 -19.19 10.63 -14.01
CA THR A 124 -19.61 10.19 -15.35
C THR A 124 -18.47 10.18 -16.36
N CYS A 125 -17.27 10.59 -15.95
CA CYS A 125 -16.08 10.70 -16.79
C CYS A 125 -15.65 9.33 -17.34
N LYS A 126 -15.77 9.16 -18.67
CA LYS A 126 -15.44 7.91 -19.37
C LYS A 126 -13.95 7.74 -19.64
N SER A 127 -13.18 8.82 -19.60
CA SER A 127 -11.72 8.75 -19.76
C SER A 127 -11.01 8.38 -18.46
N LEU A 128 -11.63 8.62 -17.29
CA LEU A 128 -10.99 8.48 -15.99
C LEU A 128 -10.80 7.00 -15.62
N VAL A 129 -9.55 6.54 -15.67
CA VAL A 129 -9.12 5.18 -15.33
C VAL A 129 -8.51 5.11 -13.92
N LYS A 130 -7.92 6.21 -13.44
CA LYS A 130 -7.25 6.28 -12.16
C LYS A 130 -7.66 7.51 -11.36
N LEU A 131 -8.12 7.28 -10.12
CA LEU A 131 -8.45 8.33 -9.17
C LEU A 131 -7.65 8.12 -7.89
N SER A 132 -6.94 9.17 -7.44
CA SER A 132 -6.23 9.18 -6.17
C SER A 132 -6.56 10.44 -5.39
N LEU A 133 -7.16 10.27 -4.22
CA LEU A 133 -7.51 11.34 -3.28
C LEU A 133 -6.65 11.21 -2.02
N GLY A 134 -6.00 12.30 -1.62
CA GLY A 134 -5.13 12.42 -0.45
C GLY A 134 -5.86 12.83 0.83
N ILE A 135 -5.13 13.38 1.80
CA ILE A 135 -5.53 13.51 3.21
C ILE A 135 -6.74 14.43 3.44
N TRP A 136 -7.04 15.32 2.50
CA TRP A 136 -8.14 16.29 2.62
C TRP A 136 -9.55 15.70 2.52
N ASP A 137 -10.50 16.45 3.06
CA ASP A 137 -11.92 16.13 3.04
C ASP A 137 -12.52 16.45 1.66
N PHE A 138 -12.58 15.40 0.83
CA PHE A 138 -13.29 15.45 -0.45
C PHE A 138 -14.74 15.04 -0.27
N VAL A 139 -15.65 15.87 -0.73
CA VAL A 139 -17.07 15.57 -0.77
C VAL A 139 -17.43 15.04 -2.16
N LEU A 140 -17.99 13.83 -2.20
CA LEU A 140 -18.53 13.18 -3.39
C LEU A 140 -20.03 12.95 -3.16
N ASP A 141 -20.87 13.74 -3.83
CA ASP A 141 -22.32 13.56 -3.76
C ASP A 141 -22.74 12.44 -4.71
N ILE A 142 -22.73 11.20 -4.22
CA ILE A 142 -23.13 10.00 -4.96
C ILE A 142 -24.60 9.71 -4.67
N GLN A 143 -25.45 9.77 -5.71
CA GLN A 143 -26.85 9.38 -5.60
C GLN A 143 -27.00 7.87 -5.39
N ASP A 144 -28.05 7.47 -4.68
CA ASP A 144 -28.36 6.07 -4.46
C ASP A 144 -28.59 5.34 -5.80
N CYS A 145 -28.00 4.15 -5.95
CA CYS A 145 -28.12 3.30 -7.14
C CYS A 145 -27.49 3.85 -8.44
N ALA A 146 -26.69 4.93 -8.40
CA ALA A 146 -25.95 5.40 -9.56
C ALA A 146 -24.70 4.54 -9.82
N VAL A 147 -24.59 4.00 -11.05
CA VAL A 147 -23.33 3.49 -11.57
C VAL A 147 -22.48 4.68 -12.00
N CYS A 148 -21.48 4.99 -11.18
CA CYS A 148 -20.51 6.05 -11.46
C CYS A 148 -19.23 5.42 -12.03
N PHE A 149 -18.24 6.24 -12.34
CA PHE A 149 -16.87 5.81 -12.63
C PHE A 149 -16.78 4.63 -13.63
N PRO A 150 -17.38 4.76 -14.83
CA PRO A 150 -17.60 3.62 -15.73
C PRO A 150 -16.30 2.90 -16.14
N CYS A 151 -15.18 3.62 -16.21
CA CYS A 151 -13.88 3.11 -16.66
C CYS A 151 -12.81 3.09 -15.56
N LEU A 152 -13.18 3.35 -14.31
CA LEU A 152 -12.23 3.48 -13.21
C LEU A 152 -11.71 2.11 -12.77
N LYS A 153 -10.42 1.87 -13.05
CA LYS A 153 -9.71 0.63 -12.70
C LYS A 153 -8.90 0.76 -11.41
N PHE A 154 -8.48 1.96 -11.06
CA PHE A 154 -7.67 2.22 -9.87
C PHE A 154 -8.31 3.31 -9.02
N LEU A 155 -8.56 2.99 -7.75
CA LEU A 155 -9.03 3.95 -6.74
C LEU A 155 -8.06 3.94 -5.55
N SER A 156 -7.52 5.11 -5.21
CA SER A 156 -6.78 5.31 -3.97
C SER A 156 -7.44 6.43 -3.19
N ILE A 157 -7.84 6.15 -1.96
CA ILE A 157 -8.45 7.15 -1.08
C ILE A 157 -7.68 7.21 0.23
N TYR A 158 -7.56 8.41 0.78
CA TYR A 158 -7.20 8.60 2.16
C TYR A 158 -8.46 8.96 2.94
N ILE A 159 -8.60 8.35 4.11
CA ILE A 159 -9.77 8.47 4.96
C ILE A 159 -9.34 9.22 6.23
N TYR A 160 -9.85 10.44 6.35
CA TYR A 160 -9.80 11.26 7.56
C TYR A 160 -11.26 11.40 7.99
N ARG A 161 -11.69 10.75 9.08
CA ARG A 161 -13.10 10.68 9.54
C ARG A 161 -14.11 10.04 8.54
N PRO A 162 -14.04 8.72 8.37
CA PRO A 162 -14.91 8.00 7.45
C PRO A 162 -16.38 8.05 7.84
N ASN A 163 -17.22 8.37 6.85
CA ASN A 163 -18.62 7.99 6.86
C ASN A 163 -18.76 6.64 6.13
N SER A 164 -19.12 5.58 6.87
CA SER A 164 -19.26 4.22 6.34
C SER A 164 -20.26 4.14 5.18
N ASN A 165 -21.36 4.90 5.23
CA ASN A 165 -22.36 4.94 4.18
C ASN A 165 -21.79 5.52 2.88
N SER A 166 -21.09 6.66 2.95
CA SER A 166 -20.50 7.31 1.77
C SER A 166 -19.43 6.43 1.09
N LEU A 167 -18.61 5.72 1.88
CA LEU A 167 -17.58 4.83 1.35
C LEU A 167 -18.19 3.57 0.71
N GLN A 168 -19.23 3.00 1.32
CA GLN A 168 -19.97 1.88 0.72
C GLN A 168 -20.62 2.29 -0.61
N LYS A 169 -21.23 3.49 -0.68
CA LYS A 169 -21.77 4.02 -1.94
C LYS A 169 -20.67 4.16 -2.99
N LEU A 170 -19.53 4.77 -2.65
CA LEU A 170 -18.39 4.93 -3.56
C LEU A 170 -17.90 3.60 -4.12
N PHE A 171 -17.68 2.60 -3.25
CA PHE A 171 -17.23 1.30 -3.70
C PHE A 171 -18.26 0.65 -4.61
N ARG A 172 -19.55 0.59 -4.23
CA ARG A 172 -20.62 0.03 -5.07
C ARG A 172 -20.69 0.69 -6.44
N SER A 173 -20.51 2.01 -6.51
CA SER A 173 -20.57 2.79 -7.74
C SER A 173 -19.40 2.62 -8.70
N CYS A 174 -18.36 1.80 -8.43
CA CYS A 174 -17.24 1.56 -9.35
C CYS A 174 -17.32 0.16 -10.01
N PRO A 175 -17.85 0.00 -11.24
CA PRO A 175 -18.11 -1.32 -11.83
C PRO A 175 -16.86 -2.04 -12.37
N THR A 176 -15.81 -1.30 -12.74
CA THR A 176 -14.61 -1.83 -13.42
C THR A 176 -13.37 -1.83 -12.53
N LEU A 177 -13.53 -1.66 -11.22
CA LEU A 177 -12.44 -1.46 -10.28
C LEU A 177 -11.56 -2.71 -10.16
N GLU A 178 -10.28 -2.60 -10.50
CA GLU A 178 -9.29 -3.68 -10.46
C GLU A 178 -8.30 -3.54 -9.28
N GLU A 179 -8.00 -2.31 -8.85
CA GLU A 179 -7.08 -2.01 -7.75
C GLU A 179 -7.67 -0.97 -6.80
N LEU A 180 -7.76 -1.33 -5.52
CA LEU A 180 -8.24 -0.46 -4.44
C LEU A 180 -7.14 -0.24 -3.41
N LYS A 181 -6.86 1.03 -3.11
CA LYS A 181 -5.97 1.45 -2.03
C LYS A 181 -6.73 2.31 -1.03
N ILE A 182 -6.82 1.83 0.19
CA ILE A 182 -7.41 2.56 1.29
C ILE A 182 -6.29 2.94 2.24
N LYS A 183 -6.13 4.24 2.47
CA LYS A 183 -5.26 4.79 3.50
C LYS A 183 -6.12 5.52 4.51
N GLY A 184 -5.69 5.66 5.74
CA GLY A 184 -6.45 6.48 6.68
C GLY A 184 -5.88 6.49 8.07
N TRP A 185 -6.23 7.56 8.78
CA TRP A 185 -5.96 7.71 10.20
C TRP A 185 -7.29 7.91 10.88
N HIS A 186 -7.59 7.03 11.84
CA HIS A 186 -8.79 7.15 12.64
C HIS A 186 -8.49 8.02 13.87
N ASP A 187 -9.33 9.03 14.12
CA ASP A 187 -9.22 9.91 15.29
C ASP A 187 -9.48 9.10 16.58
N ILE A 188 -8.82 9.48 17.66
CA ILE A 188 -8.75 8.68 18.89
C ILE A 188 -10.15 8.47 19.48
N GLY A 189 -10.67 7.23 19.48
CA GLY A 189 -11.91 6.85 20.18
C GLY A 189 -13.20 6.71 19.36
N GLY A 190 -13.15 6.65 18.02
CA GLY A 190 -14.35 6.35 17.23
C GLY A 190 -14.57 4.87 16.91
N ASN A 191 -15.73 4.59 16.34
CA ASN A 191 -16.26 3.25 16.09
C ASN A 191 -15.41 2.43 15.12
N VAL A 192 -15.46 1.10 15.25
CA VAL A 192 -14.91 0.15 14.27
C VAL A 192 -15.51 0.44 12.90
N LEU A 193 -14.65 0.59 11.89
CA LEU A 193 -15.11 0.83 10.54
C LEU A 193 -15.28 -0.48 9.81
N THR A 194 -16.48 -0.71 9.31
CA THR A 194 -16.81 -1.84 8.47
C THR A 194 -17.09 -1.39 7.06
N PHE A 195 -16.26 -1.86 6.12
CA PHE A 195 -16.43 -1.61 4.70
C PHE A 195 -16.82 -2.90 3.99
N ASP A 196 -17.91 -2.87 3.25
CA ASP A 196 -18.27 -3.91 2.29
C ASP A 196 -17.47 -3.70 1.01
N ILE A 197 -16.44 -4.52 0.80
CA ILE A 197 -15.59 -4.48 -0.40
C ILE A 197 -15.96 -5.65 -1.32
N THR A 198 -17.25 -5.89 -1.53
CA THR A 198 -17.70 -6.91 -2.49
C THR A 198 -17.53 -6.40 -3.92
N LYS A 199 -16.40 -6.75 -4.54
CA LYS A 199 -16.09 -6.40 -5.93
C LYS A 199 -15.54 -7.59 -6.70
N PRO A 200 -16.33 -8.20 -7.61
CA PRO A 200 -15.84 -9.33 -8.39
C PRO A 200 -14.71 -8.91 -9.34
N THR A 201 -14.61 -7.66 -9.75
CA THR A 201 -13.52 -7.20 -10.63
C THR A 201 -12.19 -6.95 -9.92
N LEU A 202 -12.18 -6.96 -8.58
CA LEU A 202 -11.03 -6.53 -7.79
C LEU A 202 -9.92 -7.58 -7.83
N LYS A 203 -8.72 -7.15 -8.24
CA LYS A 203 -7.52 -7.98 -8.35
C LYS A 203 -6.48 -7.66 -7.27
N LYS A 204 -6.47 -6.40 -6.82
CA LYS A 204 -5.48 -5.88 -5.86
C LYS A 204 -6.15 -5.04 -4.79
N LEU A 205 -5.88 -5.39 -3.54
CA LEU A 205 -6.34 -4.65 -2.37
C LEU A 205 -5.13 -4.24 -1.54
N LYS A 206 -5.01 -2.94 -1.25
CA LYS A 206 -4.07 -2.45 -0.25
C LYS A 206 -4.84 -1.65 0.79
N ILE A 207 -4.70 -2.03 2.04
CA ILE A 207 -5.27 -1.35 3.19
C ILE A 207 -4.10 -0.89 4.07
N ASP A 208 -4.10 0.38 4.43
CA ASP A 208 -3.08 1.07 5.23
C ASP A 208 -3.83 1.92 6.26
N LEU A 209 -4.25 1.28 7.36
CA LEU A 209 -5.20 1.84 8.32
C LEU A 209 -4.71 1.67 9.76
N SER A 210 -5.08 2.62 10.63
CA SER A 210 -5.02 2.37 12.07
C SER A 210 -5.99 1.23 12.42
N ALA A 211 -5.57 0.26 13.22
CA ALA A 211 -6.10 -1.11 13.34
C ALA A 211 -7.59 -1.31 13.75
N THR A 212 -8.44 -0.28 13.70
CA THR A 212 -9.88 -0.32 14.02
C THR A 212 -10.78 -0.74 12.85
N VAL A 213 -10.26 -1.22 11.74
CA VAL A 213 -11.07 -1.43 10.52
C VAL A 213 -11.16 -2.89 10.13
N CYS A 214 -12.30 -3.49 10.46
CA CYS A 214 -12.70 -4.79 9.95
C CYS A 214 -13.52 -4.58 8.67
N SER A 215 -12.87 -4.58 7.50
CA SER A 215 -13.63 -4.68 6.25
C SER A 215 -14.32 -6.05 6.20
N VAL A 216 -15.60 -6.06 5.86
CA VAL A 216 -16.28 -7.29 5.43
C VAL A 216 -16.05 -7.38 3.93
N LEU A 217 -15.24 -8.36 3.52
CA LEU A 217 -15.14 -8.71 2.11
C LEU A 217 -16.19 -9.78 1.84
N GLY A 218 -17.10 -9.54 0.89
CA GLY A 218 -17.81 -10.63 0.22
C GLY A 218 -16.86 -11.41 -0.69
N GLU A 219 -17.37 -12.42 -1.39
CA GLU A 219 -16.56 -13.22 -2.31
C GLU A 219 -15.92 -12.34 -3.40
N THR A 220 -14.59 -12.28 -3.41
CA THR A 220 -13.79 -11.56 -4.42
C THR A 220 -12.94 -12.58 -5.20
N PRO A 221 -13.55 -13.33 -6.13
CA PRO A 221 -12.92 -14.53 -6.71
C PRO A 221 -11.64 -14.25 -7.51
N PHE A 222 -11.43 -13.00 -7.95
CA PHE A 222 -10.27 -12.60 -8.74
C PHE A 222 -9.20 -11.85 -7.92
N LEU A 223 -9.39 -11.75 -6.59
CA LEU A 223 -8.46 -11.05 -5.72
C LEU A 223 -7.15 -11.83 -5.64
N ASN A 224 -6.11 -11.30 -6.28
CA ASN A 224 -4.82 -11.97 -6.41
C ASN A 224 -3.82 -11.48 -5.37
N LYS A 225 -3.90 -10.20 -5.00
CA LYS A 225 -2.91 -9.53 -4.16
C LYS A 225 -3.56 -8.70 -3.06
N VAL A 226 -3.20 -9.02 -1.82
CA VAL A 226 -3.63 -8.30 -0.62
C VAL A 226 -2.41 -7.80 0.14
N ILE A 227 -2.43 -6.51 0.49
CA ILE A 227 -1.44 -5.87 1.36
C ILE A 227 -2.20 -5.21 2.51
N LEU A 228 -1.95 -5.64 3.73
CA LEU A 228 -2.47 -5.04 4.94
C LEU A 228 -1.29 -4.44 5.70
N ASP A 229 -1.20 -3.12 5.64
CA ASP A 229 -0.28 -2.32 6.43
C ASP A 229 -1.08 -1.62 7.55
N GLY A 230 -0.49 -1.45 8.72
CA GLY A 230 -1.22 -0.99 9.90
C GLY A 230 -0.58 0.20 10.61
N LYS A 231 -1.37 0.86 11.45
CA LYS A 231 -0.89 1.58 12.65
C LYS A 231 -1.63 1.04 13.86
N VAL A 232 -0.95 0.62 14.93
CA VAL A 232 -1.67 0.12 16.12
C VAL A 232 -2.14 1.28 16.97
N ASP A 233 -3.44 1.32 17.30
CA ASP A 233 -3.93 2.05 18.47
C ASP A 233 -3.78 1.15 19.71
N ARG A 234 -3.04 1.63 20.72
CA ARG A 234 -2.79 0.89 21.96
C ARG A 234 -4.07 0.45 22.68
N ARG A 235 -5.20 1.13 22.48
CA ARG A 235 -6.47 0.78 23.14
C ARG A 235 -7.10 -0.50 22.60
N LEU A 236 -6.81 -0.89 21.36
CA LEU A 236 -7.38 -2.10 20.74
C LEU A 236 -6.83 -3.40 21.31
N LEU A 237 -5.67 -3.33 21.95
CA LEU A 237 -5.03 -4.45 22.64
C LEU A 237 -5.77 -4.86 23.90
N HIS A 238 -6.46 -3.89 24.51
CA HIS A 238 -7.30 -4.07 25.68
C HIS A 238 -8.80 -3.96 25.35
N GLY A 239 -9.15 -3.78 24.08
CA GLY A 239 -10.53 -3.69 23.59
C GLY A 239 -11.20 -5.06 23.40
N GLU A 240 -12.50 -5.05 23.10
CA GLU A 240 -13.28 -6.25 22.80
C GLU A 240 -12.70 -7.04 21.62
N SER A 241 -12.77 -8.37 21.69
CA SER A 241 -12.27 -9.27 20.65
C SER A 241 -13.01 -9.05 19.31
N LEU A 242 -12.24 -8.97 18.23
CA LEU A 242 -12.74 -8.77 16.86
C LEU A 242 -12.69 -10.07 16.04
N THR A 243 -12.65 -11.25 16.69
CA THR A 243 -12.48 -12.56 16.05
C THR A 243 -13.44 -12.80 14.88
N LYS A 244 -14.72 -12.45 15.01
CA LYS A 244 -15.72 -12.70 13.94
C LYS A 244 -15.45 -11.88 12.67
N PRO A 245 -15.42 -10.53 12.70
CA PRO A 245 -15.12 -9.75 11.51
C PRO A 245 -13.75 -10.05 10.89
N VAL A 246 -12.73 -10.32 11.72
CA VAL A 246 -11.39 -10.65 11.25
C VAL A 246 -11.37 -12.02 10.54
N SER A 247 -12.00 -13.04 11.11
CA SER A 247 -12.09 -14.37 10.48
C SER A 247 -12.89 -14.34 9.17
N GLU A 248 -13.98 -13.57 9.11
CA GLU A 248 -14.75 -13.36 7.87
C GLU A 248 -13.91 -12.70 6.79
N PHE A 249 -13.13 -11.67 7.14
CA PHE A 249 -12.22 -11.00 6.22
C PHE A 249 -11.16 -11.98 5.67
N PHE A 250 -10.50 -12.74 6.55
CA PHE A 250 -9.47 -13.70 6.14
C PHE A 250 -10.04 -14.83 5.28
N ARG A 251 -11.28 -15.26 5.55
CA ARG A 251 -11.99 -16.22 4.71
C ARG A 251 -12.26 -15.66 3.33
N ALA A 252 -12.55 -14.37 3.21
CA ALA A 252 -12.84 -13.74 1.92
C ALA A 252 -11.59 -13.47 1.06
N ILE A 253 -10.40 -13.39 1.66
CA ILE A 253 -9.11 -13.25 0.94
C ILE A 253 -8.36 -14.58 0.75
N ASN A 254 -8.97 -15.70 1.10
CA ASN A 254 -8.30 -17.00 1.12
C ASN A 254 -7.84 -17.51 -0.26
N SER A 255 -8.41 -16.95 -1.33
CA SER A 255 -8.09 -17.28 -2.73
C SER A 255 -6.87 -16.53 -3.26
N THR A 256 -6.27 -15.63 -2.48
CA THR A 256 -5.15 -14.78 -2.90
C THR A 256 -3.87 -15.56 -3.15
N ARG A 257 -3.03 -15.08 -4.08
CA ARG A 257 -1.69 -15.64 -4.34
C ARG A 257 -0.58 -14.85 -3.68
N PHE A 258 -0.82 -13.59 -3.35
CA PHE A 258 0.11 -12.69 -2.66
C PHE A 258 -0.58 -12.10 -1.42
N LEU A 259 0.00 -12.35 -0.25
CA LEU A 259 -0.44 -11.76 1.01
C LEU A 259 0.74 -11.08 1.70
N ARG A 260 0.57 -9.81 2.08
CA ARG A 260 1.47 -9.10 2.98
C ARG A 260 0.70 -8.63 4.20
N LEU A 261 1.23 -8.95 5.38
CA LEU A 261 0.75 -8.49 6.67
C LEU A 261 1.91 -7.77 7.37
N ASP A 262 1.73 -6.49 7.65
CA ASP A 262 2.66 -5.69 8.46
C ASP A 262 2.68 -6.15 9.93
N ILE A 263 3.77 -5.84 10.65
CA ILE A 263 4.01 -6.22 12.05
C ILE A 263 2.86 -5.79 12.97
N LYS A 264 2.30 -4.61 12.70
CA LYS A 264 1.21 -3.98 13.46
C LYS A 264 -0.14 -4.67 13.21
N ILE A 265 -0.32 -5.27 12.04
CA ILE A 265 -1.48 -6.10 11.74
C ILE A 265 -1.31 -7.45 12.42
N MET A 266 -0.14 -8.07 12.28
CA MET A 266 0.19 -9.35 12.90
C MET A 266 -0.01 -9.34 14.43
N SER A 267 0.26 -8.22 15.11
CA SER A 267 0.03 -8.07 16.55
C SER A 267 -1.42 -8.13 16.97
N VAL A 268 -2.34 -7.68 16.12
CA VAL A 268 -3.78 -7.72 16.40
C VAL A 268 -4.33 -9.11 16.05
N LEU A 269 -3.85 -9.69 14.95
CA LEU A 269 -4.31 -11.00 14.48
C LEU A 269 -3.90 -12.15 15.39
N SER A 270 -2.75 -12.08 16.04
CA SER A 270 -2.28 -13.16 16.93
C SER A 270 -3.25 -13.46 18.08
N ARG A 271 -3.98 -12.45 18.57
CA ARG A 271 -5.02 -12.62 19.60
C ARG A 271 -6.30 -13.22 19.02
N ASP A 272 -6.71 -12.77 17.83
CA ASP A 272 -8.05 -13.01 17.31
C ASP A 272 -8.15 -14.19 16.32
N LEU A 273 -7.04 -14.57 15.65
CA LEU A 273 -7.00 -15.64 14.63
C LEU A 273 -6.23 -16.90 15.03
N TYR A 274 -5.52 -16.90 16.16
CA TYR A 274 -4.75 -18.08 16.54
C TYR A 274 -5.65 -19.31 16.69
N GLY A 275 -5.41 -20.32 15.86
CA GLY A 275 -6.16 -21.58 15.82
C GLY A 275 -7.40 -21.54 14.92
N ASN A 276 -7.76 -20.37 14.39
CA ASN A 276 -8.94 -20.15 13.54
C ASN A 276 -8.59 -19.57 12.16
N LEU A 277 -7.32 -19.57 11.77
CA LEU A 277 -6.87 -19.10 10.46
C LEU A 277 -7.46 -20.01 9.35
N PRO A 278 -8.06 -19.46 8.28
CA PRO A 278 -8.55 -20.26 7.17
C PRO A 278 -7.40 -20.84 6.34
N SER A 279 -7.70 -21.82 5.48
CA SER A 279 -6.74 -22.35 4.50
C SER A 279 -6.57 -21.40 3.32
N PHE A 280 -5.33 -21.28 2.83
CA PHE A 280 -4.91 -20.45 1.71
C PHE A 280 -4.36 -21.32 0.56
N PRO A 281 -5.22 -22.02 -0.18
CA PRO A 281 -4.79 -23.02 -1.15
C PRO A 281 -4.03 -22.44 -2.35
N ASN A 282 -4.23 -21.16 -2.67
CA ASN A 282 -3.61 -20.52 -3.83
C ASN A 282 -2.41 -19.64 -3.47
N LEU A 283 -2.07 -19.53 -2.18
CA LEU A 283 -1.05 -18.60 -1.71
C LEU A 283 0.33 -19.07 -2.13
N ILE A 284 1.01 -18.24 -2.93
CA ILE A 284 2.35 -18.50 -3.46
C ILE A 284 3.39 -17.63 -2.74
N TYR A 285 3.01 -16.40 -2.39
CA TYR A 285 3.89 -15.43 -1.77
C TYR A 285 3.27 -14.93 -0.47
N LEU A 286 4.01 -15.07 0.64
CA LEU A 286 3.61 -14.61 1.95
C LEU A 286 4.70 -13.72 2.55
N HIS A 287 4.31 -12.52 2.98
CA HIS A 287 5.15 -11.61 3.74
C HIS A 287 4.50 -11.33 5.09
N LEU A 288 5.22 -11.60 6.17
CA LEU A 288 4.79 -11.41 7.55
C LEU A 288 5.73 -10.46 8.27
N GLY A 289 5.20 -9.40 8.85
CA GLY A 289 5.89 -8.59 9.83
C GLY A 289 5.93 -9.33 11.17
N ILE A 290 7.11 -9.61 11.69
CA ILE A 290 7.30 -10.37 12.93
C ILE A 290 7.71 -9.42 14.04
N GLY A 291 6.86 -9.31 15.07
CA GLY A 291 7.17 -8.51 16.25
C GLY A 291 7.79 -9.34 17.36
N VAL A 292 8.68 -8.70 18.12
CA VAL A 292 9.43 -9.29 19.24
C VAL A 292 8.51 -10.02 20.24
N PHE A 293 7.31 -9.50 20.44
CA PHE A 293 6.36 -9.99 21.45
C PHE A 293 5.41 -11.11 20.97
N ILE A 294 5.15 -11.19 19.65
CA ILE A 294 4.17 -12.13 19.08
C ILE A 294 4.84 -13.47 18.76
N GLY A 295 6.15 -13.43 18.51
CA GLY A 295 6.92 -14.58 18.06
C GLY A 295 6.45 -15.10 16.71
N TYR A 296 6.56 -16.41 16.53
CA TYR A 296 6.42 -17.08 15.23
C TYR A 296 5.18 -17.97 15.13
N ALA A 297 4.30 -17.96 16.13
CA ALA A 297 3.18 -18.90 16.23
C ALA A 297 2.18 -18.75 15.06
N LEU A 298 1.81 -17.52 14.70
CA LEU A 298 0.92 -17.26 13.56
C LEU A 298 1.61 -17.58 12.22
N MET A 299 2.94 -17.43 12.12
CA MET A 299 3.70 -17.88 10.95
C MET A 299 3.56 -19.39 10.74
N VAL A 300 3.68 -20.21 11.80
CA VAL A 300 3.50 -21.66 11.70
C VAL A 300 2.11 -22.01 11.17
N GLN A 301 1.06 -21.32 11.64
CA GLN A 301 -0.29 -21.53 11.14
C GLN A 301 -0.42 -21.18 9.65
N PHE A 302 0.19 -20.09 9.20
CA PHE A 302 0.22 -19.78 7.76
C PHE A 302 0.92 -20.86 6.95
N LEU A 303 2.06 -21.39 7.42
CA LEU A 303 2.77 -22.46 6.72
C LEU A 303 1.92 -23.73 6.61
N ASN A 304 1.27 -24.13 7.70
CA ASN A 304 0.36 -25.28 7.72
C ASN A 304 -0.84 -25.11 6.80
N ASN A 305 -1.37 -23.88 6.70
CA ASN A 305 -2.59 -23.59 5.96
C ASN A 305 -2.36 -23.22 4.49
N SER A 306 -1.10 -23.10 4.04
CA SER A 306 -0.73 -22.62 2.70
C SER A 306 0.08 -23.68 1.95
N PRO A 307 -0.53 -24.77 1.45
CA PRO A 307 0.20 -25.93 0.92
C PRO A 307 1.04 -25.64 -0.33
N ASN A 308 0.72 -24.59 -1.08
CA ASN A 308 1.38 -24.21 -2.34
C ASN A 308 2.33 -23.01 -2.20
N LEU A 309 2.71 -22.65 -0.97
CA LEU A 309 3.58 -21.51 -0.71
C LEU A 309 4.98 -21.73 -1.32
N GLU A 310 5.44 -20.79 -2.14
CA GLU A 310 6.77 -20.83 -2.78
C GLU A 310 7.75 -19.82 -2.19
N VAL A 311 7.25 -18.68 -1.70
CA VAL A 311 8.07 -17.59 -1.16
C VAL A 311 7.57 -17.15 0.21
N LEU A 312 8.45 -17.19 1.21
CA LEU A 312 8.22 -16.66 2.55
C LEU A 312 9.14 -15.47 2.81
N VAL A 313 8.56 -14.37 3.30
CA VAL A 313 9.31 -13.21 3.78
C VAL A 313 8.93 -12.92 5.23
N LEU A 314 9.94 -12.89 6.10
CA LEU A 314 9.81 -12.56 7.52
C LEU A 314 10.52 -11.24 7.76
N ASP A 315 9.73 -10.22 8.09
CA ASP A 315 10.18 -8.84 8.21
C ASP A 315 10.12 -8.41 9.67
N LYS A 316 11.26 -8.41 10.35
CA LYS A 316 11.35 -7.91 11.72
C LYS A 316 11.61 -6.40 11.67
N GLU A 317 10.56 -5.61 11.82
CA GLU A 317 10.68 -4.17 12.05
C GLU A 317 10.89 -3.92 13.55
N ASP A 318 11.79 -3.01 13.91
CA ASP A 318 11.85 -2.49 15.28
C ASP A 318 10.54 -1.77 15.58
N ALA A 319 9.71 -2.37 16.42
CA ALA A 319 8.52 -1.72 16.92
C ALA A 319 8.96 -0.53 17.79
N ASP A 320 8.90 0.68 17.24
CA ASP A 320 9.14 1.96 17.93
C ASP A 320 8.86 1.89 19.44
N SER A 321 9.89 1.72 20.28
CA SER A 321 9.97 1.96 21.75
C SER A 321 8.78 1.62 22.68
N TYR A 322 7.76 0.91 22.22
CA TYR A 322 6.56 0.72 23.01
C TYR A 322 6.83 -0.45 23.96
N ARG A 323 6.79 -0.15 25.25
CA ARG A 323 6.81 -1.17 26.31
C ARG A 323 5.42 -1.79 26.38
N TRP A 324 5.33 -3.03 25.94
CA TRP A 324 4.13 -3.85 26.06
C TRP A 324 4.38 -4.80 27.22
N ASP A 325 3.93 -4.40 28.41
CA ASP A 325 4.24 -5.13 29.65
C ASP A 325 3.45 -6.45 29.79
N ASP A 326 2.50 -6.76 28.87
CA ASP A 326 1.58 -7.90 29.01
C ASP A 326 1.31 -8.64 27.67
N ILE A 327 2.25 -9.41 27.11
CA ILE A 327 1.94 -10.44 26.10
C ILE A 327 2.81 -11.70 26.30
N VAL A 328 2.15 -12.86 26.27
CA VAL A 328 2.73 -14.20 26.39
C VAL A 328 3.57 -14.52 25.14
N LEU A 329 4.85 -14.83 25.35
CA LEU A 329 5.72 -15.42 24.33
C LEU A 329 5.16 -16.81 23.98
N PHE A 330 4.54 -16.96 22.82
CA PHE A 330 4.25 -18.29 22.30
C PHE A 330 5.55 -18.87 21.73
N GLU A 331 6.01 -19.99 22.30
CA GLU A 331 7.19 -20.70 21.80
C GLU A 331 6.95 -21.16 20.36
N PHE A 332 8.01 -21.11 19.55
CA PHE A 332 7.96 -21.61 18.19
C PHE A 332 7.98 -23.14 18.21
N GLU A 333 6.82 -23.75 17.99
CA GLU A 333 6.69 -25.19 17.86
C GLU A 333 6.17 -25.58 16.47
N LEU A 334 6.99 -26.35 15.76
CA LEU A 334 6.61 -27.09 14.55
C LEU A 334 6.31 -28.53 14.99
N GLU A 335 5.06 -28.83 15.34
CA GLU A 335 4.65 -30.20 15.68
C GLU A 335 4.85 -31.17 14.50
N CYS A 336 4.62 -30.69 13.28
CA CYS A 336 4.82 -31.40 12.02
C CYS A 336 5.40 -30.45 10.98
N VAL A 337 6.16 -30.98 10.02
CA VAL A 337 6.70 -30.18 8.92
C VAL A 337 5.58 -29.87 7.91
N PRO A 338 5.26 -28.59 7.65
CA PRO A 338 4.25 -28.18 6.69
C PRO A 338 4.53 -28.73 5.28
N SER A 339 3.47 -29.11 4.55
CA SER A 339 3.58 -29.65 3.19
C SER A 339 4.28 -28.70 2.21
N CYS A 340 4.07 -27.39 2.36
CA CYS A 340 4.74 -26.39 1.52
C CYS A 340 6.26 -26.43 1.68
N MET A 341 6.79 -26.66 2.89
CA MET A 341 8.24 -26.76 3.12
C MET A 341 8.86 -27.99 2.44
N LEU A 342 8.08 -29.06 2.31
CA LEU A 342 8.53 -30.30 1.67
C LEU A 342 8.46 -30.22 0.14
N LEU A 343 7.46 -29.52 -0.41
CA LEU A 343 7.09 -29.65 -1.82
C LEU A 343 7.26 -28.38 -2.65
N HIS A 344 7.10 -27.19 -2.07
CA HIS A 344 6.92 -25.96 -2.85
C HIS A 344 7.77 -24.76 -2.42
N LEU A 345 8.22 -24.68 -1.17
CA LEU A 345 8.90 -23.50 -0.61
C LEU A 345 10.33 -23.38 -1.16
N LYS A 346 10.52 -22.46 -2.12
CA LYS A 346 11.78 -22.26 -2.87
C LYS A 346 12.61 -21.11 -2.34
N GLU A 347 11.97 -20.05 -1.86
CA GLU A 347 12.68 -18.85 -1.42
C GLU A 347 12.23 -18.42 -0.02
N ILE A 348 13.19 -18.18 0.87
CA ILE A 348 12.95 -17.60 2.18
C ILE A 348 13.81 -16.34 2.32
N TYR A 349 13.19 -15.25 2.77
CA TYR A 349 13.86 -13.99 3.09
C TYR A 349 13.57 -13.63 4.53
N ILE A 350 14.61 -13.39 5.33
CA ILE A 350 14.48 -13.03 6.74
C ILE A 350 15.23 -11.73 6.98
N PHE A 351 14.56 -10.78 7.58
CA PHE A 351 15.14 -9.53 8.07
C PHE A 351 15.24 -9.63 9.58
N ILE A 352 16.46 -9.57 10.12
CA ILE A 352 16.74 -9.73 11.54
C ILE A 352 16.99 -8.35 12.15
N GLY A 353 16.03 -7.87 12.96
CA GLY A 353 16.11 -6.62 13.74
C GLY A 353 17.22 -6.61 14.79
N GLU A 354 17.41 -5.48 15.48
CA GLU A 354 18.56 -5.24 16.37
C GLU A 354 18.62 -6.18 17.58
N ASP A 355 17.47 -6.71 17.99
CA ASP A 355 17.36 -7.63 19.11
C ASP A 355 18.02 -8.97 18.77
N LYS A 356 19.12 -9.29 19.47
CA LYS A 356 19.83 -10.59 19.45
C LYS A 356 18.98 -11.73 20.04
N ASN A 357 17.78 -11.95 19.52
CA ASN A 357 16.85 -12.94 20.02
C ASN A 357 17.28 -14.33 19.54
N LEU A 358 17.60 -15.23 20.48
CA LEU A 358 17.95 -16.62 20.21
C LEU A 358 16.86 -17.37 19.42
N GLN A 359 15.60 -16.93 19.52
CA GLN A 359 14.50 -17.50 18.75
C GLN A 359 14.66 -17.31 17.24
N ASP A 360 15.25 -16.20 16.78
CA ASP A 360 15.43 -15.96 15.34
C ASP A 360 16.40 -16.99 14.75
N LEU A 361 17.50 -17.27 15.46
CA LEU A 361 18.49 -18.27 15.06
C LEU A 361 17.90 -19.69 15.07
N GLU A 362 17.08 -20.03 16.07
CA GLU A 362 16.40 -21.33 16.12
C GLU A 362 15.39 -21.48 14.97
N VAL A 363 14.63 -20.41 14.64
CA VAL A 363 13.72 -20.41 13.49
C VAL A 363 14.50 -20.59 12.18
N ILE A 364 15.60 -19.86 11.99
CA ILE A 364 16.47 -20.03 10.81
C ILE A 364 16.95 -21.47 10.70
N LYS A 365 17.48 -22.03 11.79
CA LYS A 365 17.96 -23.41 11.84
C LYS A 365 16.86 -24.41 11.47
N ARG A 366 15.65 -24.23 11.98
CA ARG A 366 14.52 -25.11 11.67
C ARG A 366 14.01 -24.95 10.25
N LEU A 367 13.99 -23.75 9.69
CA LEU A 367 13.58 -23.54 8.30
C LEU A 367 14.58 -24.22 7.34
N LEU A 368 15.88 -23.99 7.52
CA LEU A 368 16.94 -24.65 6.74
C LEU A 368 16.92 -26.18 6.89
N GLY A 369 16.65 -26.66 8.11
CA GLY A 369 16.62 -28.08 8.43
C GLY A 369 15.35 -28.83 8.00
N ASN A 370 14.30 -28.13 7.53
CA ASN A 370 13.02 -28.78 7.16
C ASN A 370 12.54 -28.44 5.74
N SER A 371 13.11 -27.44 5.07
CA SER A 371 12.73 -27.08 3.70
C SER A 371 13.55 -27.85 2.65
N ILE A 372 12.94 -28.86 2.01
CA ILE A 372 13.62 -29.81 1.13
C ILE A 372 13.91 -29.25 -0.26
N VAL A 373 12.99 -28.44 -0.80
CA VAL A 373 13.07 -27.89 -2.17
C VAL A 373 13.60 -26.46 -2.22
N LEU A 374 14.18 -25.99 -1.11
CA LEU A 374 14.63 -24.60 -0.95
C LEU A 374 15.78 -24.28 -1.91
N GLU A 375 15.63 -23.27 -2.74
CA GLU A 375 16.64 -22.82 -3.71
C GLU A 375 17.45 -21.63 -3.17
N ARG A 376 16.82 -20.76 -2.39
CA ARG A 376 17.42 -19.52 -1.88
C ARG A 376 16.98 -19.24 -0.46
N PHE A 377 17.95 -18.90 0.38
CA PHE A 377 17.73 -18.41 1.73
C PHE A 377 18.50 -17.10 1.92
N SER A 378 17.79 -15.99 2.04
CA SER A 378 18.39 -14.67 2.19
C SER A 378 18.23 -14.19 3.62
N VAL A 379 19.34 -13.86 4.27
CA VAL A 379 19.32 -13.23 5.59
C VAL A 379 19.82 -11.81 5.47
N ASN A 380 18.99 -10.86 5.89
CA ASN A 380 19.31 -9.45 5.90
C ASN A 380 19.44 -8.96 7.34
N PHE A 381 20.53 -8.24 7.60
CA PHE A 381 20.84 -7.70 8.90
C PHE A 381 20.74 -6.18 8.84
N TYR A 382 20.07 -5.58 9.84
CA TYR A 382 20.08 -4.13 10.00
C TYR A 382 21.52 -3.64 10.28
N LEU A 383 21.83 -2.43 9.82
CA LEU A 383 23.20 -1.89 9.77
C LEU A 383 23.95 -1.83 11.12
N SER A 384 23.25 -1.95 12.25
CA SER A 384 23.80 -1.83 13.60
C SER A 384 24.56 -3.06 14.12
N PHE A 385 24.60 -4.18 13.38
CA PHE A 385 25.27 -5.42 13.83
C PHE A 385 26.83 -5.39 13.86
N GLY A 386 27.47 -4.42 13.20
CA GLY A 386 28.92 -4.14 13.34
C GLY A 386 29.84 -5.38 13.28
N GLU A 387 30.76 -5.50 14.24
CA GLU A 387 31.80 -6.56 14.32
C GLU A 387 31.23 -7.98 14.60
N HIS A 388 29.99 -8.10 15.07
CA HIS A 388 29.38 -9.40 15.40
C HIS A 388 28.71 -10.10 14.20
N LEU A 389 28.59 -9.39 13.07
CA LEU A 389 27.93 -9.88 11.87
C LEU A 389 28.59 -11.16 11.32
N GLN A 390 29.93 -11.22 11.31
CA GLN A 390 30.66 -12.34 10.75
C GLN A 390 30.40 -13.65 11.54
N GLY A 391 30.42 -13.59 12.87
CA GLY A 391 30.17 -14.76 13.71
C GLY A 391 28.74 -15.30 13.56
N LEU A 392 27.76 -14.42 13.36
CA LEU A 392 26.38 -14.83 13.08
C LEU A 392 26.24 -15.47 11.69
N GLN A 393 26.89 -14.90 10.68
CA GLN A 393 26.91 -15.48 9.34
C GLN A 393 27.56 -16.87 9.35
N ASP A 394 28.71 -17.02 9.99
CA ASP A 394 29.41 -18.30 10.13
C ASP A 394 28.56 -19.33 10.88
N ALA A 395 27.85 -18.92 11.93
CA ALA A 395 26.91 -19.78 12.66
C ALA A 395 25.76 -20.25 11.76
N ILE A 396 25.14 -19.36 10.98
CA ILE A 396 24.05 -19.72 10.06
C ILE A 396 24.54 -20.67 8.96
N LEU A 397 25.73 -20.44 8.41
CA LEU A 397 26.35 -21.31 7.41
C LEU A 397 26.67 -22.72 7.95
N SER A 398 26.84 -22.86 9.28
CA SER A 398 27.08 -24.15 9.93
C SER A 398 25.81 -24.98 10.19
N TYR A 399 24.62 -24.40 10.00
CA TYR A 399 23.36 -25.10 10.28
C TYR A 399 23.08 -26.24 9.29
N PRO A 400 22.42 -27.32 9.75
CA PRO A 400 22.04 -28.41 8.87
C PRO A 400 21.06 -27.91 7.81
N MET A 401 21.38 -28.15 6.55
CA MET A 401 20.53 -27.85 5.40
C MET A 401 20.09 -29.16 4.75
N VAL A 402 18.78 -29.33 4.59
CA VAL A 402 18.23 -30.52 3.93
C VAL A 402 18.17 -30.35 2.41
N SER A 403 17.97 -29.12 1.92
CA SER A 403 18.03 -28.86 0.48
C SER A 403 19.48 -28.85 -0.02
N PRO A 404 19.83 -29.70 -1.01
CA PRO A 404 21.17 -29.75 -1.58
C PRO A 404 21.47 -28.60 -2.54
N ILE A 405 20.45 -27.85 -2.97
CA ILE A 405 20.56 -26.77 -3.97
C ILE A 405 20.44 -25.37 -3.34
N CYS A 406 20.11 -25.29 -2.05
CA CYS A 406 19.91 -24.02 -1.37
C CYS A 406 21.18 -23.18 -1.35
N LYS A 407 21.05 -21.91 -1.75
CA LYS A 407 22.10 -20.90 -1.61
C LYS A 407 21.72 -19.92 -0.52
N ILE A 408 22.63 -19.75 0.45
CA ILE A 408 22.50 -18.74 1.50
C ILE A 408 23.15 -17.44 1.02
N ASP A 409 22.36 -16.38 0.95
CA ASP A 409 22.81 -15.04 0.59
C ASP A 409 22.67 -14.09 1.81
N PHE A 410 23.69 -13.28 2.07
CA PHE A 410 23.64 -12.24 3.11
C PHE A 410 23.61 -10.85 2.48
N SER A 411 22.78 -9.95 3.01
CA SER A 411 22.69 -8.55 2.55
C SER A 411 22.46 -7.58 3.72
N ASP A 412 22.70 -6.29 3.50
CA ASP A 412 22.28 -5.22 4.44
C ASP A 412 21.09 -4.42 3.88
N ASP A 413 20.41 -3.67 4.75
CA ASP A 413 19.27 -2.77 4.47
C ASP A 413 19.37 -1.91 3.21
N ARG A 414 20.57 -1.54 2.76
CA ARG A 414 20.76 -0.78 1.51
C ARG A 414 20.20 -1.50 0.29
N CYS A 415 19.99 -2.81 0.36
CA CYS A 415 19.34 -3.62 -0.68
C CYS A 415 17.80 -3.63 -0.63
N TRP A 416 17.18 -2.98 0.36
CA TRP A 416 15.73 -3.00 0.61
C TRP A 416 14.90 -2.60 -0.62
N ASN A 417 15.24 -1.46 -1.24
CA ASN A 417 14.54 -0.96 -2.43
C ASN A 417 14.70 -1.88 -3.65
N THR A 418 15.87 -2.52 -3.76
CA THR A 418 16.20 -3.44 -4.86
C THR A 418 15.47 -4.77 -4.70
N LEU A 419 15.40 -5.31 -3.49
CA LEU A 419 14.61 -6.50 -3.15
C LEU A 419 13.11 -6.23 -3.40
N TRP A 420 12.60 -5.07 -2.99
CA TRP A 420 11.21 -4.68 -3.27
C TRP A 420 10.87 -4.62 -4.76
N SER A 421 11.80 -4.12 -5.58
CA SER A 421 11.65 -4.10 -7.04
C SER A 421 11.63 -5.50 -7.66
N LYS A 422 12.36 -6.47 -7.08
CA LYS A 422 12.32 -7.89 -7.48
C LYS A 422 10.98 -8.52 -7.11
N PHE A 423 10.43 -8.22 -5.93
CA PHE A 423 9.12 -8.74 -5.50
C PHE A 423 7.93 -8.19 -6.31
N TYR A 424 8.11 -7.05 -7.01
CA TYR A 424 7.15 -6.56 -8.00
C TYR A 424 7.04 -7.43 -9.27
N LYS A 425 7.94 -8.42 -9.48
CA LYS A 425 7.88 -9.38 -10.59
C LYS A 425 6.85 -10.50 -10.41
N TYR A 426 6.36 -10.74 -9.19
CA TYR A 426 5.17 -11.56 -8.96
C TYR A 426 3.93 -10.72 -9.34
N ARG A 427 3.69 -10.61 -10.65
CA ARG A 427 2.71 -9.69 -11.28
C ARG A 427 1.53 -10.43 -11.87
#